data_AF-A0A348N3K5-F1
#
_entry.id   AF-A0A348N3K5-F1
#
_cell.length_a   1.000
_cell.length_b   1.000
_cell.length_c   1.000
_cell.angle_alpha   90.00
_cell.angle_beta   90.00
_cell.angle_gamma   90.00
#
_symmetry.space_group_name_H-M   'P 1'
#
loop_
_entity.id
_entity.type
_entity.pdbx_description
1 polymer ?
#
loop_
_entity_poly.entity_id
_entity_poly.type
_entity_poly.pdbx_seq_one_letter_code
_entity_poly.pdbx_strand_id
1 'polypeptide(L)' 'MKKQAVVVQVLPSLQSGGVERGTLEIARYLVQQGYRSIVLSAGGRLVDTLEAQGSEHIT' A
#
# COMPACT_ATOMS: atom_id res chain seq x y z
N MET A 1 17.22 6.83 18.39
CA MET A 1 16.74 6.29 17.10
C MET A 1 15.25 6.55 17.01
N LYS A 2 14.74 7.19 15.94
CA LYS A 2 13.28 7.35 15.76
C LYS A 2 12.67 5.99 15.47
N LYS A 3 11.58 5.63 16.17
CA LYS A 3 10.82 4.41 15.90
C LYS A 3 10.12 4.59 14.55
N GLN A 4 10.43 3.73 13.59
CA GLN A 4 9.79 3.75 12.27
C GLN A 4 8.34 3.29 12.43
N ALA A 5 7.36 4.15 12.08
CA ALA A 5 5.96 3.76 12.18
C ALA A 5 5.59 2.79 11.06
N VAL A 6 4.72 1.82 11.39
CA VAL A 6 4.13 0.87 10.46
C VAL A 6 2.69 1.29 10.23
N VAL A 7 2.29 1.39 8.97
CA VAL A 7 0.91 1.74 8.59
C VAL A 7 0.33 0.61 7.75
N VAL A 8 -0.85 0.14 8.15
CA VAL A 8 -1.58 -0.92 7.48
C VAL A 8 -2.85 -0.35 6.86
N GLN A 9 -3.02 -0.54 5.56
CA GLN A 9 -4.25 -0.24 4.82
C GLN A 9 -4.98 -1.55 4.53
N VAL A 10 -6.30 -1.57 4.69
CA VAL A 10 -7.12 -2.77 4.45
C VAL A 10 -8.26 -2.40 3.52
N LEU A 11 -8.41 -3.14 2.43
CA LEU A 11 -9.47 -2.96 1.44
C LEU A 11 -9.81 -4.30 0.78
N PRO A 12 -11.01 -4.44 0.15
CA PRO A 12 -11.41 -5.70 -0.43
C PRO A 12 -10.50 -6.20 -1.57
N SER A 13 -10.07 -5.33 -2.48
CA SER A 13 -9.23 -5.69 -3.63
C SER A 13 -8.49 -4.49 -4.20
N LEU A 14 -7.41 -4.74 -4.95
CA LEU A 14 -6.59 -3.76 -5.66
C LEU A 14 -6.84 -3.83 -7.18
N GLN A 15 -8.07 -3.51 -7.61
CA GLN A 15 -8.49 -3.61 -9.01
C GLN A 15 -8.28 -2.32 -9.81
N SER A 16 -9.23 -1.37 -9.80
CA SER A 16 -9.08 -0.11 -10.54
C SER A 16 -10.09 0.97 -10.16
N GLY A 17 -10.71 0.87 -8.98
CA GLY A 17 -11.58 1.92 -8.46
C GLY A 17 -10.81 3.11 -7.89
N GLY A 18 -11.56 4.12 -7.46
CA GLY A 18 -10.98 5.33 -6.85
C GLY A 18 -10.31 5.07 -5.51
N VAL A 19 -10.84 4.13 -4.72
CA VAL A 19 -10.29 3.74 -3.41
C VAL A 19 -8.91 3.10 -3.56
N GLU A 20 -8.75 2.26 -4.58
CA GLU A 20 -7.51 1.54 -4.88
C GLU A 20 -6.43 2.50 -5.36
N ARG A 21 -6.78 3.45 -6.23
CA ARG A 21 -5.85 4.51 -6.64
C ARG A 21 -5.40 5.37 -5.47
N GLY A 22 -6.35 5.80 -4.62
CA GLY A 22 -6.01 6.54 -3.39
C GLY A 22 -5.17 5.71 -2.41
N THR A 23 -5.39 4.40 -2.37
CA THR A 23 -4.58 3.46 -1.58
C THR A 23 -3.13 3.48 -2.05
N LEU A 24 -2.88 3.37 -3.35
CA LEU A 24 -1.54 3.47 -3.94
C LEU A 24 -0.89 4.84 -3.65
N GLU A 25 -1.63 5.94 -3.81
CA GLU A 25 -1.11 7.29 -3.54
C GLU A 25 -0.63 7.46 -2.10
N ILE A 26 -1.44 7.01 -1.14
CA ILE A 26 -1.11 7.06 0.30
C ILE A 26 0.04 6.11 0.61
N ALA A 27 0.00 4.87 0.11
CA ALA A 27 1.04 3.87 0.36
C ALA A 27 2.41 4.34 -0.15
N ARG A 28 2.46 4.87 -1.38
CA ARG A 28 3.66 5.49 -1.96
C ARG A 28 4.17 6.64 -1.11
N TYR A 29 3.29 7.53 -0.64
CA TYR A 29 3.69 8.64 0.23
C TYR A 29 4.30 8.13 1.53
N LEU A 30 3.71 7.11 2.15
CA LEU A 30 4.22 6.50 3.38
C LEU A 30 5.63 5.93 3.19
N VAL A 31 5.86 5.19 2.10
CA VAL A 31 7.18 4.67 1.73
C VAL A 31 8.19 5.81 1.57
N GLN A 32 7.81 6.90 0.88
CA GLN A 32 8.69 8.07 0.67
C GLN A 32 9.06 8.78 1.98
N GLN A 33 8.19 8.76 2.98
CA GLN A 33 8.47 9.29 4.32
C GLN A 33 9.30 8.32 5.18
N GLY A 34 9.66 7.16 4.64
CA GLY A 34 10.41 6.13 5.35
C GLY A 34 9.55 5.34 6.32
N TYR A 35 8.23 5.32 6.20
CA TYR A 35 7.37 4.41 6.95
C TYR A 35 7.36 3.02 6.31
N ARG A 36 7.08 1.99 7.10
CA ARG A 36 6.75 0.66 6.55
C ARG A 36 5.27 0.66 6.17
N SER A 37 4.96 0.51 4.88
CA SER A 37 3.60 0.45 4.36
C SER A 37 3.20 -0.99 4.03
N ILE A 38 2.07 -1.44 4.56
CA ILE A 38 1.49 -2.77 4.30
C ILE A 38 0.06 -2.58 3.81
N VAL A 39 -0.33 -3.30 2.76
CA VAL A 39 -1.70 -3.32 2.25
C VAL A 39 -2.24 -4.73 2.28
N LEU A 40 -3.39 -4.92 2.94
CA LEU A 40 -4.13 -6.18 2.98
C LEU A 40 -5.31 -6.12 2.01
N SER A 41 -5.40 -7.06 1.07
CA SER A 41 -6.57 -7.19 0.18
C SER A 41 -6.58 -8.53 -0.53
N ALA A 42 -7.70 -8.93 -1.15
CA ALA A 42 -7.80 -10.14 -1.97
C ALA A 42 -6.99 -10.10 -3.29
N GLY A 43 -6.01 -9.19 -3.40
CA GLY A 43 -5.19 -8.97 -4.58
C GLY A 43 -5.87 -8.15 -5.67
N GLY A 44 -5.29 -8.18 -6.87
CA GLY A 44 -5.82 -7.50 -8.05
C GLY A 44 -4.72 -6.91 -8.93
N ARG A 45 -5.12 -6.33 -10.07
CA ARG A 45 -4.19 -5.84 -11.10
C ARG A 45 -3.26 -4.70 -10.65
N LEU A 46 -3.52 -4.05 -9.53
CA LEU A 46 -2.68 -2.97 -8.98
C LEU A 46 -1.66 -3.45 -7.94
N VAL A 47 -1.65 -4.74 -7.58
CA VAL A 47 -0.67 -5.31 -6.62
C VAL A 47 0.76 -5.05 -7.10
N ASP A 48 1.10 -5.43 -8.34
CA ASP A 48 2.45 -5.21 -8.89
C ASP A 48 2.87 -3.73 -8.85
N THR A 49 1.92 -2.81 -9.06
CA THR A 49 2.19 -1.37 -8.99
C THR A 49 2.46 -0.92 -7.56
N LEU A 50 1.68 -1.41 -6.60
CA LEU A 50 1.85 -1.13 -5.18
C LEU A 50 3.22 -1.64 -4.68
N GLU A 51 3.59 -2.87 -5.04
CA GLU A 51 4.87 -3.48 -4.66
C GLU A 51 6.05 -2.77 -5.31
N ALA A 52 5.94 -2.42 -6.60
CA ALA A 52 6.95 -1.61 -7.29
C ALA A 52 7.11 -0.21 -6.67
N GLN A 53 6.11 0.30 -5.96
CA GLN A 53 6.18 1.54 -5.18
C GLN A 53 6.76 1.36 -3.77
N GLY A 54 7.15 0.13 -3.41
CA GLY A 54 7.88 -0.20 -2.17
C GLY A 54 6.99 -0.58 -0.98
N SER A 55 5.70 -0.77 -1.19
CA SER A 55 4.79 -1.26 -0.14
C SER A 55 4.71 -2.79 -0.16
N GLU A 56 4.41 -3.40 0.98
CA GLU A 56 4.21 -4.85 1.11
C GLU A 56 2.73 -5.19 0.87
N HIS A 57 2.43 -6.14 0.00
CA HIS A 57 1.07 -6.67 -0.16
C HIS A 57 0.93 -8.02 0.54
N ILE A 58 -0.17 -8.21 1.25
CA ILE A 58 -0.57 -9.49 1.83
C ILE A 58 -2.00 -9.79 1.39
N THR A 59 -2.23 -11.04 0.99
CA THR A 59 -3.55 -11.55 0.60
C THR A 59 -4.31 -12.09 1.80
#